data_AF-A0A3Q3CET7-F1
#
_entry.id   AF-A0A3Q3CET7-F1
#
_cell.length_a   1.000
_cell.length_b   1.000
_cell.length_c   1.000
_cell.angle_alpha   90.00
_cell.angle_beta   90.00
_cell.angle_gamma   90.00
#
_symmetry.space_group_name_H-M   'P 1'
#
loop_
_entity.id
_entity.type
_entity.pdbx_description
1 polymer ?
#
loop_
_entity_poly.entity_id
_entity_poly.type
_entity_poly.pdbx_seq_one_letter_code
_entity_poly.pdbx_strand_id
1 'polypeptide(L)'
;MALGEWEERWQQNKIGFHQPEVHKMLKKNIDKVLNGRTGVRFFFPLCGKAVDMKWLADMGHAVVGVEISEKAIRKSGVLHQRRRHTNYLCDSKK
;
A
#
# COMPACT_ATOMS: atom_id res chain seq x y z
N MET A 1 14.00 2.73 -16.04
CA MET A 1 14.37 2.73 -14.62
C MET A 1 14.69 1.30 -14.24
N ALA A 2 15.90 1.02 -13.76
CA ALA A 2 16.28 -0.30 -13.26
C ALA A 2 15.77 -0.49 -11.81
N LEU A 3 15.66 -1.75 -11.34
CA LEU A 3 15.23 -2.03 -9.97
C LEU A 3 16.09 -1.32 -8.92
N GLY A 4 17.42 -1.33 -9.10
CA GLY A 4 18.36 -0.66 -8.19
C GLY A 4 18.18 0.86 -8.13
N GLU A 5 17.78 1.50 -9.22
CA GLU A 5 17.55 2.95 -9.26
C GLU A 5 16.35 3.34 -8.38
N TRP A 6 15.27 2.54 -8.37
CA TRP A 6 14.11 2.79 -7.51
C TRP A 6 14.44 2.61 -6.03
N GLU A 7 15.19 1.56 -5.69
CA GLU A 7 15.67 1.36 -4.32
C GLU A 7 16.55 2.52 -3.85
N GLU A 8 17.46 3.00 -4.70
CA GLU A 8 18.33 4.14 -4.39
C GLU A 8 17.52 5.41 -4.11
N ARG A 9 16.45 5.67 -4.88
CA ARG A 9 15.54 6.81 -4.61
C ARG A 9 14.93 6.71 -3.22
N TRP A 10 14.48 5.53 -2.80
CA TRP A 10 13.97 5.31 -1.45
C TRP A 10 15.07 5.51 -0.39
N GLN A 11 16.29 5.04 -0.65
CA GLN A 11 17.42 5.24 0.27
C GLN A 11 17.74 6.72 0.45
N GLN A 12 17.75 7.49 -0.64
CA GLN A 12 17.99 8.93 -0.64
C GLN A 12 16.77 9.76 -0.23
N ASN A 13 15.64 9.14 0.15
CA ASN A 13 14.34 9.79 0.41
C ASN A 13 13.86 10.70 -0.74
N LYS A 14 14.22 10.39 -1.99
CA LYS A 14 13.72 11.06 -3.21
C LYS A 14 12.32 10.55 -3.58
N ILE A 15 11.38 10.75 -2.66
CA ILE A 15 10.02 10.19 -2.69
C ILE A 15 8.94 11.25 -2.93
N GLY A 16 9.18 12.18 -3.87
CA GLY A 16 8.24 13.26 -4.19
C GLY A 16 6.86 12.81 -4.71
N PHE A 17 6.72 11.53 -5.06
CA PHE A 17 5.44 10.92 -5.43
C PHE A 17 4.57 10.56 -4.21
N HIS A 18 5.13 10.53 -3.01
CA HIS A 18 4.39 10.15 -1.80
C HIS A 18 3.45 11.28 -1.37
N GLN A 19 2.16 10.97 -1.26
CA GLN A 19 1.17 11.83 -0.63
C GLN A 19 1.00 11.43 0.84
N PRO A 20 1.07 12.40 1.79
CA PRO A 20 0.92 12.11 3.23
C PRO A 20 -0.54 11.88 3.64
N GLU A 21 -1.50 12.14 2.74
CA GLU A 21 -2.93 11.95 2.96
C GLU A 21 -3.49 10.91 1.98
N VAL A 22 -4.66 10.36 2.29
CA VAL A 22 -5.41 9.47 1.38
C VAL A 22 -5.69 10.18 0.07
N HIS A 23 -5.49 9.48 -1.05
CA HIS A 23 -5.66 10.04 -2.37
C HIS A 23 -7.10 10.55 -2.57
N LYS A 24 -7.26 11.84 -2.89
CA LYS A 24 -8.56 12.52 -2.95
C LYS A 24 -9.58 11.81 -3.87
N MET A 25 -9.11 11.28 -5.00
CA MET A 25 -9.98 10.55 -5.93
C MET A 25 -10.41 9.18 -5.39
N LEU A 26 -9.56 8.50 -4.63
CA LEU A 26 -9.94 7.25 -3.98
C LEU A 26 -11.01 7.54 -2.93
N LYS A 27 -10.77 8.52 -2.06
CA LYS A 27 -11.73 8.94 -1.03
C LYS A 27 -13.09 9.34 -1.63
N LYS A 28 -13.10 10.07 -2.75
CA LYS A 28 -14.34 10.50 -3.43
C LYS A 28 -15.12 9.34 -4.07
N ASN A 29 -14.47 8.27 -4.49
CA ASN A 29 -15.10 7.21 -5.29
C ASN A 29 -15.20 5.86 -4.56
N ILE A 30 -14.73 5.76 -3.32
CA ILE A 30 -14.67 4.47 -2.61
C ILE A 30 -16.05 3.82 -2.51
N ASP A 31 -17.10 4.58 -2.19
CA ASP A 31 -18.45 4.04 -2.04
C ASP A 31 -18.98 3.43 -3.34
N LYS A 32 -18.64 4.03 -4.48
CA LYS A 32 -18.98 3.51 -5.81
C LYS A 32 -18.23 2.22 -6.11
N VAL A 33 -16.95 2.14 -5.72
CA VAL A 33 -16.13 0.94 -5.89
C VAL A 33 -16.65 -0.19 -4.99
N LEU A 34 -17.03 0.12 -3.75
CA LEU A 34 -17.57 -0.86 -2.82
C LEU A 34 -18.94 -1.36 -3.26
N ASN A 35 -19.82 -0.46 -3.74
CA ASN A 35 -21.18 -0.80 -4.19
C ASN A 35 -21.93 -1.65 -3.15
N GLY A 36 -21.87 -1.23 -1.88
CA GLY A 36 -22.48 -1.94 -0.74
C GLY A 36 -21.74 -3.19 -0.25
N ARG A 37 -20.64 -3.60 -0.89
CA ARG A 37 -19.85 -4.76 -0.45
C ARG A 37 -18.97 -4.39 0.74
N THR A 38 -18.91 -5.28 1.72
CA THR A 38 -17.98 -5.23 2.85
C THR A 38 -16.85 -6.25 2.65
N GLY A 39 -15.73 -6.10 3.36
CA GLY A 39 -14.64 -7.10 3.32
C GLY A 39 -13.95 -7.26 1.95
N VAL A 40 -14.11 -6.30 1.04
CA VAL A 40 -13.48 -6.32 -0.29
C VAL A 40 -11.95 -6.42 -0.18
N ARG A 41 -11.32 -7.15 -1.11
CA ARG A 41 -9.86 -7.27 -1.20
C ARG A 41 -9.30 -6.31 -2.25
N PHE A 42 -8.43 -5.40 -1.82
CA PHE A 42 -7.76 -4.42 -2.67
C PHE A 42 -6.30 -4.81 -2.94
N PHE A 43 -5.86 -4.58 -4.18
CA PHE A 43 -4.47 -4.81 -4.59
C PHE A 43 -3.80 -3.48 -4.96
N PHE A 44 -2.63 -3.22 -4.38
CA PHE A 44 -1.81 -2.02 -4.61
C PHE A 44 -0.49 -2.43 -5.27
N PRO A 45 -0.37 -2.30 -6.61
CA PRO A 45 0.91 -2.50 -7.28
C PRO A 45 1.84 -1.32 -6.98
N LEU A 46 3.13 -1.60 -6.73
CA LEU A 46 4.16 -0.59 -6.43
C LEU A 46 3.73 0.32 -5.26
N CYS A 47 3.25 -0.30 -4.19
CA CYS A 47 2.49 0.39 -3.14
C CYS A 47 3.30 1.41 -2.32
N GLY A 48 4.65 1.37 -2.39
CA GLY A 48 5.51 2.23 -1.60
C GLY A 48 5.12 2.23 -0.12
N LYS A 49 4.65 3.39 0.35
CA LYS A 49 4.09 3.58 1.69
C LYS A 49 2.70 4.25 1.66
N ALA A 50 1.88 3.90 0.67
CA ALA A 50 0.57 4.53 0.46
C ALA A 50 -0.31 4.46 1.71
N VAL A 51 -0.74 5.64 2.20
CA VAL A 51 -1.61 5.79 3.38
C VAL A 51 -2.99 5.18 3.13
N ASP A 52 -3.42 5.16 1.87
CA ASP A 52 -4.64 4.54 1.36
C ASP A 52 -4.79 3.08 1.80
N MET A 53 -3.69 2.33 1.85
CA MET A 53 -3.72 0.92 2.25
C MET A 53 -4.20 0.75 3.69
N LYS A 54 -3.64 1.54 4.63
CA LYS A 54 -4.06 1.50 6.03
C LYS A 54 -5.51 1.98 6.16
N TRP A 55 -5.87 3.05 5.45
CA TRP A 55 -7.23 3.60 5.49
C TRP A 55 -8.29 2.57 5.05
N LEU A 56 -8.04 1.81 3.98
CA LEU A 56 -8.92 0.71 3.55
C LEU A 56 -8.96 -0.43 4.57
N ALA A 57 -7.81 -0.80 5.15
CA ALA A 57 -7.74 -1.84 6.18
C ALA A 57 -8.51 -1.46 7.45
N ASP A 58 -8.41 -0.19 7.88
CA ASP A 58 -9.16 0.34 9.02
C ASP A 58 -10.69 0.31 8.78
N MET A 59 -11.14 0.43 7.52
CA MET A 59 -12.54 0.25 7.11
C MET A 59 -12.99 -1.23 7.05
N GLY A 60 -12.12 -2.18 7.36
CA GLY A 60 -12.43 -3.62 7.38
C GLY A 60 -12.22 -4.33 6.04
N HIS A 61 -11.47 -3.73 5.12
CA HIS A 61 -11.13 -4.36 3.84
C HIS A 61 -9.78 -5.08 3.91
N ALA A 62 -9.64 -6.17 3.15
CA ALA A 62 -8.35 -6.82 2.99
C ALA A 62 -7.50 -6.03 2.00
N VAL A 63 -6.21 -5.82 2.31
CA VAL A 63 -5.30 -5.09 1.42
C VAL A 63 -4.06 -5.94 1.16
N VAL A 64 -3.63 -5.95 -0.10
CA VAL A 64 -2.40 -6.60 -0.55
C VAL A 64 -1.57 -5.60 -1.34
N GLY A 65 -0.41 -5.25 -0.81
CA GLY A 65 0.58 -4.42 -1.49
C GLY A 65 1.77 -5.23 -1.98
N VAL A 66 2.33 -4.86 -3.13
CA VAL A 66 3.67 -5.31 -3.59
C VAL A 66 4.55 -4.09 -3.77
N GLU A 67 5.75 -4.13 -3.20
CA GLU A 67 6.77 -3.09 -3.29
C GLU A 67 8.16 -3.74 -3.19
N ILE A 68 9.11 -3.24 -3.97
CA ILE A 68 10.47 -3.77 -3.98
C ILE A 68 11.30 -3.16 -2.84
N SER A 69 11.09 -1.89 -2.52
CA SER A 69 11.82 -1.20 -1.46
C SER A 69 11.39 -1.68 -0.07
N GLU A 70 12.24 -2.46 0.59
CA GLU A 70 12.03 -2.86 1.99
C GLU A 70 11.89 -1.65 2.93
N LYS A 71 12.63 -0.56 2.66
CA LYS A 71 12.53 0.70 3.40
C LYS A 71 11.13 1.33 3.30
N ALA A 72 10.49 1.25 2.13
CA ALA A 72 9.14 1.74 1.93
C ALA A 72 8.13 0.93 2.75
N ILE A 73 8.23 -0.40 2.67
CA ILE A 73 7.35 -1.35 3.37
C ILE A 73 7.43 -1.15 4.89
N ARG A 74 8.65 -1.04 5.44
CA ARG A 74 8.84 -0.78 6.88
C ARG A 74 8.24 0.56 7.34
N LYS A 75 8.10 1.52 6.43
CA LYS A 75 7.50 2.84 6.70
C LYS A 75 5.99 2.91 6.40
N SER A 76 5.39 1.89 5.81
CA SER A 76 4.00 1.92 5.31
C SER A 76 2.92 1.91 6.40
N GLY A 77 3.27 1.57 7.64
CA GLY A 77 2.32 1.51 8.76
C GLY A 77 1.27 0.40 8.66
N VAL A 78 1.33 -0.44 7.61
CA VAL A 78 0.52 -1.65 7.45
C VAL A 78 1.35 -2.87 7.86
N LEU A 79 0.69 -3.89 8.41
CA LEU A 79 1.34 -5.11 8.87
C LEU A 79 2.04 -5.82 7.71
N HIS A 80 3.37 -5.95 7.83
CA HIS A 80 4.21 -6.63 6.86
C HIS A 80 4.18 -8.14 7.11
N GLN A 81 3.85 -8.93 6.09
CA GLN A 81 4.04 -10.38 6.08
C GLN A 81 4.96 -10.78 4.94
N ARG A 82 6.13 -11.33 5.28
CA ARG A 82 7.09 -11.83 4.29
C ARG A 82 6.71 -13.25 3.88
N ARG A 83 6.45 -13.51 2.59
CA ARG A 83 6.31 -14.88 2.06
C ARG A 83 7.36 -15.14 0.99
N ARG A 84 8.29 -16.06 1.29
CA ARG A 84 9.38 -16.67 0.49
C ARG A 84 10.19 -15.77 -0.49
N HIS A 85 9.57 -15.02 -1.41
CA HIS A 85 10.25 -14.19 -2.42
C HIS A 85 9.58 -12.84 -2.73
N THR A 86 8.50 -12.48 -2.04
CA THR A 86 7.77 -11.23 -2.26
C THR A 86 7.35 -10.61 -0.93
N ASN A 87 7.58 -9.30 -0.80
CA ASN A 87 7.12 -8.54 0.35
C ASN A 87 5.63 -8.25 0.16
N TYR A 88 4.79 -8.87 0.99
CA TYR A 88 3.37 -8.55 1.05
C TYR A 88 3.06 -7.72 2.29
N LEU A 89 2.14 -6.79 2.13
CA LEU A 89 1.40 -6.19 3.24
C LEU A 89 0.07 -6.92 3.29
N CYS A 90 -0.26 -7.54 4.42
CA CYS A 90 -1.46 -8.34 4.59
C CYS A 90 -2.03 -8.02 5.96
N ASP A 91 -3.19 -7.36 6.00
CA ASP A 91 -3.94 -7.32 7.24
C ASP A 91 -4.68 -8.65 7.38
N SER A 92 -4.25 -9.45 8.36
CA SER A 92 -4.91 -10.70 8.73
C SER A 92 -6.01 -10.39 9.74
N LYS A 93 -7.07 -9.72 9.30
CA LYS A 93 -8.34 -9.83 10.02
C LYS A 93 -9.05 -11.08 9.51
N LYS A 94 -8.78 -12.19 10.21
CA LYS A 94 -9.72 -13.30 10.29
C LYS A 94 -11.04 -12.82 10.87
#